data_AF-A0A2S5LK73-F1
#
_entry.id   AF-A0A2S5LK73-F1
#
_cell.length_a   1.000
_cell.length_b   1.000
_cell.length_c   1.000
_cell.angle_alpha   90.00
_cell.angle_beta   90.00
_cell.angle_gamma   90.00
#
_symmetry.space_group_name_H-M   'P 1'
#
loop_
_entity.id
_entity.type
_entity.pdbx_description
1 polymer ?
#
loop_
_entity_poly.entity_id
_entity_poly.type
_entity_poly.pdbx_seq_one_letter_code
_entity_poly.pdbx_strand_id
1 'polypeptide(L)'
;MSFASAAGPAMDGGLPPTPPNLADAATRERLTPAAVDGIVRLSEIWRLTSAEICALLGGVSERTWFRMKKGEWPGALSQDTLTRVSALVGIFK
;
A
#
# COMPACT_ATOMS: atom_id res chain seq x y z
N MET A 1 -47.80 8.68 29.54
CA MET A 1 -47.19 8.02 28.36
C MET A 1 -45.76 8.54 28.23
N SER A 2 -44.78 7.74 28.66
CA SER A 2 -43.35 8.08 28.57
C SER A 2 -42.74 7.21 27.49
N PHE A 3 -42.19 7.81 26.45
CA PHE A 3 -41.44 7.09 25.43
C PHE A 3 -40.02 6.88 25.96
N ALA A 4 -39.64 5.62 26.17
CA ALA A 4 -38.27 5.25 26.45
C ALA A 4 -37.40 5.64 25.24
N SER A 5 -36.41 6.51 25.48
CA SER A 5 -35.36 6.79 24.51
C SER A 5 -34.52 5.53 24.34
N ALA A 6 -34.69 4.84 23.21
CA ALA A 6 -33.81 3.75 22.82
C ALA A 6 -32.43 4.35 22.53
N ALA A 7 -31.43 3.98 23.33
CA ALA A 7 -30.04 4.29 23.05
C ALA A 7 -29.72 3.76 21.64
N GLY A 8 -29.43 4.68 20.71
CA GLY A 8 -28.93 4.32 19.39
C GLY A 8 -27.67 3.46 19.52
N PRO A 9 -27.35 2.63 18.50
CA PRO A 9 -26.15 1.82 18.53
C PRO A 9 -24.97 2.73 18.82
N ALA A 10 -24.17 2.37 19.83
CA ALA A 10 -22.93 3.04 20.16
C ALA A 10 -22.08 3.06 18.90
N MET A 11 -22.06 4.20 18.21
CA MET A 11 -21.07 4.47 17.19
C MET A 11 -19.75 4.43 17.96
N ASP A 12 -18.96 3.38 17.76
CA ASP A 12 -17.60 3.30 18.28
C ASP A 12 -16.88 4.55 17.76
N GLY A 13 -16.83 5.59 18.59
CA GLY A 13 -16.14 6.85 18.35
C GLY A 13 -14.63 6.69 18.42
N GLY A 14 -14.12 5.53 17.99
CA GLY A 14 -12.71 5.23 17.90
C GLY A 14 -12.08 6.22 16.93
N LEU A 15 -11.10 6.96 17.42
CA LEU A 15 -10.24 7.79 16.59
C LEU A 15 -9.80 6.95 15.37
N PRO A 16 -9.84 7.50 14.14
CA PRO A 16 -9.38 6.76 12.98
C PRO A 16 -7.99 6.17 13.27
N PRO A 17 -7.73 4.94 12.82
CA PRO A 17 -6.45 4.30 13.08
C PRO A 17 -5.32 5.21 12.63
N THR A 18 -4.34 5.42 13.51
CA THR A 18 -3.18 6.26 13.18
C THR A 18 -2.49 5.68 11.93
N PRO A 19 -2.19 6.50 10.92
CA PRO A 19 -1.50 6.02 9.74
C PRO A 19 -0.17 5.36 10.09
N PRO A 20 0.20 4.26 9.41
CA PRO A 20 1.48 3.59 9.67
C PRO A 20 2.66 4.54 9.38
N ASN A 21 3.65 4.54 10.28
CA ASN A 21 4.86 5.33 10.12
C ASN A 21 5.82 4.67 9.14
N LEU A 22 5.87 5.14 7.90
CA LEU A 22 6.76 4.59 6.86
C LEU A 22 8.26 4.89 7.09
N ALA A 23 8.60 5.80 8.01
CA ALA A 23 10.00 6.03 8.40
C ALA A 23 10.56 4.87 9.24
N ASP A 24 9.70 4.15 9.96
CA ASP A 24 10.07 2.97 10.73
C ASP A 24 10.37 1.75 9.83
N ALA A 25 11.50 1.10 10.06
CA ALA A 25 11.95 -0.03 9.25
C ALA A 25 11.03 -1.25 9.38
N ALA A 26 10.60 -1.59 10.59
CA ALA A 26 9.72 -2.73 10.85
C ALA A 26 8.35 -2.56 10.16
N THR A 27 7.83 -1.33 10.16
CA THR A 27 6.62 -0.98 9.43
C THR A 27 6.77 -1.19 7.93
N ARG A 28 7.88 -0.77 7.33
CA ARG A 28 8.14 -1.00 5.90
C ARG A 28 8.30 -2.47 5.57
N GLU A 29 9.03 -3.24 6.38
CA GLU A 29 9.18 -4.68 6.20
C GLU A 29 7.82 -5.39 6.21
N ARG A 30 6.97 -5.07 7.20
CA ARG A 30 5.63 -5.64 7.32
C ARG A 30 4.71 -5.29 6.14
N LEU A 31 4.79 -4.06 5.63
CA LEU A 31 3.91 -3.58 4.55
C LEU A 31 4.41 -3.97 3.15
N THR A 32 5.71 -4.24 3.00
CA THR A 32 6.33 -4.49 1.70
C THR A 32 5.64 -5.60 0.91
N PRO A 33 5.37 -6.81 1.46
CA PRO A 33 4.77 -7.89 0.69
C PRO A 33 3.43 -7.49 0.03
N ALA A 34 2.52 -6.91 0.82
CA ALA A 34 1.22 -6.46 0.32
C ALA A 34 1.35 -5.31 -0.71
N ALA A 35 2.31 -4.41 -0.51
CA ALA A 35 2.60 -3.33 -1.46
C ALA A 35 3.14 -3.87 -2.79
N VAL A 36 4.02 -4.88 -2.76
CA VAL A 36 4.54 -5.57 -3.96
C VAL A 36 3.40 -6.25 -4.71
N ASP A 37 2.57 -7.04 -4.03
CA ASP A 37 1.44 -7.73 -4.66
C ASP A 37 0.47 -6.73 -5.30
N GLY A 38 0.17 -5.63 -4.60
CA GLY A 38 -0.71 -4.58 -5.09
C GLY A 38 -0.17 -3.91 -6.35
N ILE A 39 1.10 -3.51 -6.36
CA ILE A 39 1.69 -2.79 -7.50
C ILE A 39 1.91 -3.71 -8.71
N VAL A 40 2.22 -4.99 -8.51
CA VAL A 40 2.30 -5.98 -9.59
C VAL A 40 0.96 -6.10 -10.30
N ARG A 41 -0.14 -6.32 -9.55
CA ARG A 41 -1.49 -6.39 -10.12
C ARG A 41 -1.90 -5.09 -10.79
N LEU A 42 -1.59 -3.94 -10.18
CA LEU A 42 -1.90 -2.63 -10.75
C LEU A 42 -1.21 -2.44 -12.09
N SER A 43 0.06 -2.84 -12.20
CA SER A 43 0.82 -2.73 -13.45
C SER A 43 0.18 -3.54 -14.58
N GLU A 44 -0.42 -4.69 -14.28
CA GLU A 44 -1.12 -5.54 -15.25
C GLU A 44 -2.43 -4.89 -15.70
N ILE A 45 -3.22 -4.35 -14.76
CA ILE A 45 -4.51 -3.70 -15.06
C ILE A 45 -4.31 -2.47 -15.95
N TRP A 46 -3.31 -1.65 -15.63
CA TRP A 46 -2.98 -0.45 -16.39
C TRP A 46 -2.13 -0.74 -17.63
N ARG A 47 -1.71 -2.00 -17.84
CA ARG A 47 -0.88 -2.44 -18.96
C ARG A 47 0.45 -1.67 -19.06
N LEU A 48 1.04 -1.36 -17.91
CA LEU A 48 2.31 -0.66 -17.83
C LEU A 48 3.46 -1.58 -18.24
N THR A 49 4.40 -1.02 -18.99
CA THR A 49 5.69 -1.65 -19.26
C THR A 49 6.54 -1.68 -17.98
N SER A 50 7.55 -2.57 -17.96
CA SER A 50 8.52 -2.62 -16.86
C SER A 50 9.27 -1.29 -16.67
N ALA A 51 9.53 -0.56 -17.75
CA ALA A 51 10.20 0.74 -17.68
C ALA A 51 9.30 1.80 -17.03
N GLU A 52 8.02 1.87 -17.42
CA GLU A 52 7.07 2.83 -16.86
C GLU A 52 6.85 2.62 -15.36
N ILE A 53 6.65 1.38 -14.92
CA ILE A 53 6.45 1.10 -13.50
C ILE A 53 7.72 1.37 -12.68
N CYS A 54 8.90 1.06 -13.20
CA CYS A 54 10.16 1.42 -12.54
C CYS A 54 10.33 2.94 -12.44
N ALA A 55 9.98 3.69 -13.49
CA ALA A 55 10.00 5.15 -13.48
C ALA A 55 9.02 5.74 -12.45
N LEU A 56 7.81 5.20 -12.35
CA LEU A 56 6.81 5.61 -11.35
C LEU A 56 7.29 5.35 -9.91
N LEU A 57 7.95 4.22 -9.69
CA LEU A 57 8.46 3.81 -8.38
C LEU A 57 9.78 4.50 -7.99
N GLY A 58 10.50 5.07 -8.95
CA GLY A 58 11.72 5.88 -8.78
C GLY A 58 12.96 5.08 -8.34
N GLY A 59 12.88 4.39 -7.20
CA GLY A 59 13.97 3.64 -6.59
C GLY A 59 14.05 2.15 -6.99
N VAL A 60 13.24 1.69 -7.94
CA VAL A 60 13.17 0.28 -8.34
C VAL A 60 13.82 0.11 -9.72
N SER A 61 14.90 -0.68 -9.77
CA SER A 61 15.49 -1.09 -11.05
C SER A 61 14.67 -2.19 -11.71
N GLU A 62 14.78 -2.33 -13.04
CA GLU A 62 14.09 -3.41 -13.75
C GLU A 62 14.46 -4.80 -13.22
N ARG A 63 15.73 -5.03 -12.86
CA ARG A 63 16.16 -6.30 -12.26
C ARG A 63 15.42 -6.58 -10.96
N THR A 64 15.28 -5.58 -10.09
CA THR A 64 14.50 -5.70 -8.85
C THR A 64 13.04 -5.95 -9.16
N TRP A 65 12.47 -5.21 -10.10
CA TRP A 65 11.09 -5.39 -10.55
C TRP A 65 10.80 -6.81 -11.06
N PHE A 66 11.68 -7.38 -11.88
CA PHE A 66 11.52 -8.76 -12.37
C PHE A 66 11.53 -9.78 -11.23
N ARG A 67 12.36 -9.58 -10.19
CA ARG A 67 12.37 -10.45 -9.00
C ARG A 67 11.10 -10.28 -8.16
N MET A 68 10.62 -9.05 -8.02
CA MET A 68 9.35 -8.76 -7.34
C MET A 68 8.19 -9.48 -8.02
N LYS A 69 8.07 -9.38 -9.34
CA LYS A 69 7.04 -10.10 -10.12
C LYS A 69 7.10 -11.62 -9.96
N LYS A 70 8.28 -12.19 -9.75
CA LYS A 70 8.47 -13.62 -9.53
C LYS A 70 8.27 -14.06 -8.07
N GLY A 71 8.08 -13.13 -7.14
CA GLY A 71 8.09 -13.43 -5.70
C GLY A 71 9.47 -13.83 -5.15
N GLU A 72 10.55 -13.51 -5.86
CA GLU A 72 11.94 -13.90 -5.53
C GLU A 72 12.75 -12.74 -4.91
N TRP A 73 12.08 -11.63 -4.56
CA TRP A 73 12.73 -10.45 -3.99
C TRP A 73 12.57 -10.43 -2.46
N PRO A 74 13.67 -10.60 -1.68
CA PRO A 74 13.62 -10.67 -0.21
C PRO A 74 13.76 -9.30 0.47
N GLY A 75 13.73 -8.20 -0.28
CA GLY A 75 14.02 -6.87 0.24
C GLY A 75 12.80 -6.19 0.88
N ALA A 76 13.07 -5.06 1.53
CA ALA A 76 12.04 -4.12 1.99
C ALA A 76 12.01 -2.89 1.07
N LEU A 77 10.82 -2.38 0.78
CA LEU A 77 10.67 -1.15 0.02
C LEU A 77 11.16 0.04 0.87
N SER A 78 11.70 1.06 0.19
CA SER A 78 12.05 2.32 0.86
C SER A 78 10.80 3.10 1.28
N GLN A 79 10.97 4.09 2.16
CA GLN A 79 9.88 4.99 2.55
C GLN A 79 9.28 5.71 1.33
N ASP A 80 10.12 6.26 0.45
CA ASP A 80 9.68 6.92 -0.79
C ASP A 80 8.92 5.94 -1.70
N THR A 81 9.45 4.73 -1.91
CA THR A 81 8.81 3.74 -2.77
C THR A 81 7.44 3.31 -2.22
N LEU A 82 7.30 3.06 -0.91
CA LEU A 82 6.00 2.74 -0.31
C LEU A 82 5.01 3.91 -0.40
N THR A 83 5.50 5.14 -0.25
CA THR A 83 4.66 6.35 -0.41
C THR A 83 4.13 6.45 -1.84
N ARG A 84 4.99 6.19 -2.84
CA ARG A 84 4.59 6.15 -4.26
C ARG A 84 3.59 5.04 -4.55
N VAL A 85 3.81 3.83 -4.02
CA VAL A 85 2.84 2.73 -4.15
C VAL A 85 1.49 3.13 -3.54
N SER A 86 1.49 3.75 -2.36
CA SER A 86 0.26 4.23 -1.72
C SER A 86 -0.49 5.25 -2.58
N ALA A 87 0.23 6.18 -3.22
CA ALA A 87 -0.37 7.17 -4.11
C ALA A 87 -0.97 6.52 -5.36
N LEU A 88 -0.24 5.58 -6.00
CA LEU A 88 -0.72 4.86 -7.18
C LEU A 88 -1.96 4.02 -6.89
N VAL A 89 -1.97 3.31 -5.76
CA VAL A 89 -3.15 2.57 -5.29
C VAL A 89 -4.32 3.51 -4.96
N GLY A 90 -4.03 4.69 -4.39
CA GLY A 90 -5.05 5.71 -4.11
C GLY A 90 -5.72 6.27 -5.38
N ILE A 91 -4.98 6.37 -6.49
CA ILE A 91 -5.49 6.81 -7.80
C ILE A 91 -6.34 5.72 -8.47
N PHE A 92 -5.97 4.45 -8.27
CA PHE A 92 -6.68 3.32 -8.87
C PHE A 92 -8.12 3.14 -8.37
N LYS A 93 -8.44 3.67 -7.19
CA LYS A 93 -9.71 3.44 -6.49
C LYS A 93 -10.96 3.80 -7.31
#